data_AF-A0A957CZW1-F1
#
_entry.id   AF-A0A957CZW1-F1
#
_cell.length_a   1.000
_cell.length_b   1.000
_cell.length_c   1.000
_cell.angle_alpha   90.00
_cell.angle_beta   90.00
_cell.angle_gamma   90.00
#
_symmetry.space_group_name_H-M   'P 1'
#
loop_
_entity.id
_entity.type
_entity.pdbx_description
1 polymer ?
#
loop_
_entity_poly.entity_id
_entity_poly.type
_entity_poly.pdbx_seq_one_letter_code
_entity_poly.pdbx_strand_id
1 'polypeptide(L)'
;MKQRENKIGKLGEKELSKWATQMDCTINKAVEDEEGWDFIVEFPPEFSVEGKPQLLDKADSPLNCWIQVKSTDEITGDRSVNLKNWLRLVKTPYPAFFLIFEFTGKDEP
;
A
#
# COMPACT_ATOMS: atom_id res chain seq x y z
N MET A 1 24.77 6.96 -0.76
CA MET A 1 23.52 7.20 0.00
C MET A 1 22.30 7.26 -0.91
N LYS A 2 22.16 8.23 -1.82
CA LYS A 2 20.98 8.37 -2.72
C LYS A 2 20.60 7.14 -3.57
N GLN A 3 21.58 6.33 -4.00
CA GLN A 3 21.29 5.07 -4.72
C GLN A 3 20.65 4.01 -3.82
N ARG A 4 20.98 3.96 -2.52
CA ARG A 4 20.40 3.00 -1.56
C ARG A 4 18.97 3.38 -1.24
N GLU A 5 18.69 4.66 -0.99
CA GLU A 5 17.34 5.18 -0.77
C GLU A 5 16.39 4.83 -1.93
N ASN A 6 16.83 5.05 -3.18
CA ASN A 6 16.04 4.66 -4.35
C ASN A 6 15.88 3.14 -4.48
N LYS A 7 16.89 2.35 -4.06
CA LYS A 7 16.82 0.88 -4.08
C LYS A 7 15.79 0.37 -3.06
N ILE A 8 15.83 0.85 -1.81
CA ILE A 8 14.92 0.40 -0.75
C ILE A 8 13.48 0.80 -1.03
N GLY A 9 13.24 1.98 -1.63
CA GLY A 9 11.90 2.36 -2.08
C GLY A 9 11.33 1.34 -3.07
N LYS A 10 12.11 0.96 -4.09
CA LYS A 10 11.70 -0.09 -5.04
C LYS A 10 11.55 -1.48 -4.38
N LEU A 11 12.36 -1.80 -3.37
CA LEU A 11 12.22 -3.05 -2.63
C LEU A 11 10.92 -3.06 -1.81
N GLY A 12 10.56 -1.96 -1.16
CA GLY A 12 9.30 -1.84 -0.41
C GLY A 12 8.08 -2.02 -1.32
N GLU A 13 8.07 -1.37 -2.50
CA GLU A 13 6.99 -1.56 -3.48
C GLU A 13 6.86 -3.03 -3.93
N LYS A 14 8.00 -3.71 -4.13
CA LYS A 14 8.03 -5.13 -4.50
C LYS A 14 7.55 -6.03 -3.36
N GLU A 15 7.90 -5.71 -2.12
CA GLU A 15 7.47 -6.51 -0.97
C GLU A 15 5.96 -6.39 -0.77
N LEU A 16 5.38 -5.19 -0.92
CA LEU A 16 3.91 -5.03 -0.95
C LEU A 16 3.28 -5.85 -2.09
N SER A 17 3.87 -5.81 -3.29
CA SER A 17 3.36 -6.59 -4.44
C SER A 17 3.40 -8.10 -4.17
N LYS A 18 4.46 -8.57 -3.50
CA LYS A 18 4.60 -9.96 -3.05
C LYS A 18 3.53 -10.31 -2.02
N TRP A 19 3.32 -9.49 -1.00
CA TRP A 19 2.27 -9.71 0.01
C TRP A 19 0.87 -9.75 -0.62
N ALA A 20 0.58 -8.82 -1.53
CA ALA A 20 -0.69 -8.83 -2.26
C ALA A 20 -0.88 -10.12 -3.05
N THR A 21 0.17 -10.58 -3.76
CA THR A 21 0.13 -11.86 -4.49
C THR A 21 -0.08 -13.06 -3.58
N GLN A 22 0.52 -13.07 -2.39
CA GLN A 22 0.36 -14.16 -1.41
C GLN A 22 -1.06 -14.24 -0.82
N MET A 23 -1.79 -13.14 -0.84
CA MET A 23 -3.16 -13.02 -0.32
C MET A 23 -4.22 -13.01 -1.42
N ASP A 24 -3.83 -13.33 -2.67
CA ASP A 24 -4.70 -13.27 -3.86
C ASP A 24 -5.38 -11.90 -4.05
N CYS A 25 -4.73 -10.82 -3.60
CA CYS A 25 -5.18 -9.45 -3.81
C CYS A 25 -4.76 -8.94 -5.19
N THR A 26 -5.64 -8.18 -5.84
CA THR A 26 -5.31 -7.44 -7.06
C THR A 26 -4.60 -6.15 -6.68
N ILE A 27 -3.41 -5.91 -7.26
CA ILE A 27 -2.62 -4.70 -7.02
C ILE A 27 -2.54 -3.82 -8.27
N ASN A 28 -2.97 -2.57 -8.15
CA ASN A 28 -2.92 -1.57 -9.21
C ASN A 28 -1.92 -0.48 -8.83
N LYS A 29 -0.85 -0.33 -9.61
CA LYS A 29 0.15 0.72 -9.40
C LYS A 29 -0.34 2.05 -9.99
N ALA A 30 -0.25 3.14 -9.22
CA ALA A 30 -0.50 4.47 -9.75
C ALA A 30 0.64 4.88 -10.71
N VAL A 31 0.28 5.27 -11.93
CA VAL A 31 1.25 5.68 -12.97
C VAL A 31 1.53 7.17 -12.89
N GLU A 32 0.50 7.97 -12.59
CA GLU A 32 0.61 9.41 -12.38
C GLU A 32 0.45 9.72 -10.89
N ASP A 33 1.55 10.06 -10.23
CA ASP A 33 1.60 10.35 -8.79
C ASP A 33 1.08 11.78 -8.45
N GLU A 34 0.02 12.21 -9.12
CA GLU A 34 -0.60 13.49 -8.79
C GLU A 34 -1.27 13.43 -7.42
N GLU A 35 -1.85 12.29 -7.07
CA GLU A 35 -2.61 12.06 -5.83
C GLU A 35 -1.78 11.51 -4.66
N GLY A 36 -0.52 11.09 -4.86
CA GLY A 36 0.40 10.73 -3.76
C GLY A 36 0.33 9.27 -3.30
N TRP A 37 -0.45 8.42 -3.97
CA TRP A 37 -0.62 7.00 -3.64
C TRP A 37 0.19 6.15 -4.58
N ASP A 38 0.87 5.13 -4.06
CA ASP A 38 1.67 4.24 -4.90
C ASP A 38 0.80 3.09 -5.45
N PHE A 39 -0.14 2.60 -4.66
CA PHE A 39 -0.98 1.45 -5.02
C PHE A 39 -2.44 1.57 -4.57
N ILE A 40 -3.32 0.98 -5.36
CA ILE A 40 -4.68 0.59 -4.95
C ILE A 40 -4.68 -0.93 -4.86
N VAL A 41 -5.07 -1.47 -3.71
CA VAL A 41 -5.13 -2.91 -3.45
C VAL A 41 -6.59 -3.31 -3.29
N GLU A 42 -7.03 -4.29 -4.08
CA GLU A 42 -8.36 -4.87 -4.01
C GLU A 42 -8.26 -6.28 -3.43
N PHE A 43 -9.07 -6.57 -2.42
CA PHE A 43 -9.11 -7.85 -1.73
C PHE A 43 -10.07 -8.80 -2.45
N PRO A 44 -9.81 -10.13 -2.41
CA PRO A 44 -10.72 -11.07 -3.01
C PRO A 44 -12.08 -11.08 -2.27
N PRO A 45 -13.17 -11.49 -2.94
CA PRO A 45 -14.53 -11.42 -2.40
C PRO A 45 -14.72 -12.16 -1.07
N GLU A 46 -13.85 -13.11 -0.76
CA GLU A 46 -13.81 -13.89 0.49
C GLU A 46 -13.63 -13.01 1.74
N PHE A 47 -13.01 -11.83 1.58
CA PHE A 47 -12.82 -10.84 2.65
C PHE A 47 -14.02 -9.89 2.81
N SER A 48 -15.08 -10.05 2.00
CA SER A 48 -16.31 -9.27 2.16
C SER A 48 -17.12 -9.74 3.37
N VAL A 49 -17.82 -8.79 3.99
CA VAL A 49 -18.39 -8.88 5.36
C VAL A 49 -19.45 -9.99 5.51
N GLU A 50 -19.95 -10.59 4.44
CA GLU A 50 -21.08 -11.52 4.50
C GLU A 50 -20.77 -13.00 4.25
N GLY A 51 -19.57 -13.38 3.80
CA GLY A 51 -19.15 -14.79 3.68
C GLY A 51 -20.08 -15.70 2.85
N LYS A 52 -21.00 -15.13 2.08
CA LYS A 52 -22.00 -15.85 1.27
C LYS A 52 -21.84 -15.45 -0.20
N PRO A 53 -21.94 -16.42 -1.12
CA PRO A 53 -21.97 -16.09 -2.55
C PRO A 53 -23.20 -15.22 -2.84
N GLN A 54 -22.96 -13.94 -3.13
CA GLN A 54 -23.98 -13.02 -3.61
C GLN A 54 -24.09 -13.15 -5.14
N LEU A 55 -25.29 -12.98 -5.69
CA LEU A 55 -25.47 -12.83 -7.13
C LEU A 55 -24.67 -11.60 -7.58
N LEU A 56 -24.09 -11.61 -8.78
CA LEU A 56 -23.18 -10.56 -9.23
C LEU A 56 -23.82 -9.15 -9.25
N ASP A 57 -25.13 -9.06 -9.43
CA ASP A 57 -25.93 -7.83 -9.37
C ASP A 57 -26.18 -7.33 -7.93
N LYS A 58 -25.95 -8.19 -6.94
CA LYS A 58 -26.08 -7.89 -5.50
C LYS A 58 -24.74 -7.92 -4.77
N ALA A 59 -23.66 -8.30 -5.47
CA ALA A 59 -22.33 -8.37 -4.93
C ALA A 59 -21.89 -6.97 -4.49
N ASP A 60 -21.53 -6.83 -3.22
CA ASP A 60 -20.86 -5.63 -2.75
C ASP A 60 -19.57 -5.41 -3.55
N SER A 61 -19.22 -4.14 -3.75
CA SER A 61 -17.93 -3.79 -4.34
C SER A 61 -16.79 -4.47 -3.55
N PRO A 62 -15.76 -5.01 -4.24
CA PRO A 62 -14.60 -5.58 -3.56
C PRO A 62 -14.04 -4.58 -2.55
N LEU A 63 -13.67 -5.06 -1.37
CA LEU A 63 -12.97 -4.24 -0.39
C LEU A 63 -11.67 -3.75 -1.04
N ASN A 64 -11.40 -2.46 -0.95
CA ASN A 64 -10.18 -1.88 -1.48
C ASN A 64 -9.56 -0.88 -0.51
N CYS A 65 -8.25 -0.66 -0.66
CA CYS A 65 -7.53 0.36 0.08
C CYS A 65 -6.42 0.99 -0.75
N TRP A 66 -6.08 2.23 -0.40
CA TRP A 66 -5.04 3.01 -1.06
C TRP A 66 -3.79 3.02 -0.19
N ILE A 67 -2.64 2.71 -0.76
CA ILE A 67 -1.40 2.53 0.00
C ILE A 67 -0.33 3.44 -0.58
N GLN A 68 0.29 4.22 0.30
CA GLN A 68 1.57 4.86 0.02
C GLN A 68 2.68 4.10 0.76
N VAL A 69 3.68 3.66 0.01
CA VAL A 69 4.83 2.91 0.51
C VAL A 69 5.94 3.88 0.87
N LYS A 70 6.53 3.69 2.05
CA LYS A 70 7.77 4.31 2.48
C LYS A 70 8.74 3.23 2.90
N SER A 71 10.03 3.48 2.73
CA SER A 71 11.07 2.53 3.08
C SER A 71 12.26 3.24 3.68
N THR A 72 12.89 2.62 4.66
CA THR A 72 13.99 3.19 5.43
C THR A 72 14.96 2.09 5.86
N ASP A 73 16.24 2.42 5.97
CA ASP A 73 17.27 1.53 6.55
C ASP A 73 17.53 1.82 8.03
N GLU A 74 17.01 2.94 8.55
CA GLU A 74 17.16 3.31 9.95
C GLU A 74 16.18 2.50 10.79
N ILE A 75 16.56 2.08 11.99
CA ILE A 75 15.67 1.43 12.97
C ILE A 75 15.03 2.48 13.89
N THR A 76 15.66 3.63 14.04
CA THR A 76 15.30 4.69 14.97
C THR A 76 15.29 6.02 14.26
N GLY A 77 14.27 6.85 14.49
CA GLY A 77 14.18 8.19 13.90
C GLY A 77 12.73 8.62 13.71
N ASP A 78 12.53 9.91 13.46
CA ASP A 78 11.22 10.44 13.10
C ASP A 78 10.85 9.99 11.68
N ARG A 79 9.74 9.26 11.55
CA ARG A 79 9.15 8.88 10.26
C ARG A 79 8.28 10.04 9.77
N SER A 80 8.93 11.18 9.52
CA SER A 80 8.23 12.39 9.13
C SER A 80 7.60 12.20 7.75
N VAL A 81 6.28 12.07 7.73
CA VAL A 81 5.47 12.14 6.52
C VAL A 81 5.06 13.60 6.30
N ASN A 82 5.22 14.10 5.07
CA ASN A 82 4.88 15.49 4.74
C ASN A 82 3.40 15.77 5.07
N LEU A 83 3.11 16.94 5.65
CA LEU A 83 1.75 17.38 5.99
C LEU A 83 0.77 17.26 4.81
N LYS A 84 1.22 17.49 3.57
CA LYS A 84 0.41 17.30 2.36
C LYS A 84 -0.10 15.86 2.23
N ASN A 85 0.73 14.87 2.57
CA ASN A 85 0.36 13.45 2.50
C ASN A 85 -0.59 13.08 3.65
N TRP A 86 -0.37 13.61 4.86
CA TRP A 86 -1.34 13.48 5.95
C TRP A 86 -2.71 14.07 5.60
N LEU A 87 -2.73 15.25 4.98
CA LEU A 87 -3.96 15.89 4.55
C LEU A 87 -4.70 15.05 3.50
N ARG A 88 -3.96 14.38 2.60
CA ARG A 88 -4.51 13.44 1.62
C ARG A 88 -5.09 12.20 2.27
N LEU A 89 -4.39 11.60 3.24
CA LEU A 89 -4.87 10.47 4.03
C LEU A 89 -6.21 10.78 4.69
N VAL A 90 -6.36 11.97 5.31
CA VAL A 90 -7.60 12.34 6.01
C VAL A 90 -8.74 12.73 5.05
N LYS A 91 -8.41 13.24 3.86
CA LYS A 91 -9.40 13.67 2.87
C LYS A 91 -9.86 12.58 1.91
N THR A 92 -9.15 11.46 1.82
CA THR A 92 -9.57 10.37 0.94
C THR A 92 -10.84 9.72 1.46
N PRO A 93 -11.85 9.48 0.61
CA PRO A 93 -13.08 8.80 1.02
C PRO A 93 -12.91 7.28 1.15
N TYR A 94 -11.77 6.74 0.70
CA TYR A 94 -11.46 5.30 0.74
C TYR A 94 -10.56 4.97 1.94
N PRO A 95 -10.57 3.71 2.43
CA PRO A 95 -9.55 3.26 3.38
C PRO A 95 -8.16 3.50 2.81
N ALA A 96 -7.29 4.17 3.55
CA ALA A 96 -5.95 4.48 3.09
C ALA A 96 -4.91 4.36 4.20
N PHE A 97 -3.68 4.01 3.81
CA PHE A 97 -2.62 3.65 4.73
C PHE A 97 -1.25 4.12 4.25
N PHE A 98 -0.39 4.46 5.21
CA PHE A 98 1.05 4.50 4.99
C PHE A 98 1.64 3.16 5.41
N LEU A 99 2.32 2.48 4.49
CA LEU A 99 3.06 1.26 4.77
C LEU A 99 4.55 1.58 4.80
N ILE A 100 5.18 1.40 5.98
CA ILE A 100 6.58 1.72 6.20
C ILE A 100 7.37 0.42 6.37
N PHE A 101 8.30 0.16 5.46
CA PHE A 101 9.23 -0.97 5.53
C PHE A 101 10.58 -0.54 6.11
N GLU A 102 11.09 -1.30 7.07
CA GLU A 102 12.39 -1.06 7.71
C GLU A 102 13.39 -2.15 7.29
N PHE A 103 14.31 -1.82 6.39
CA PHE A 103 15.22 -2.79 5.78
C PHE A 103 16.48 -3.05 6.59
N THR A 104 16.82 -2.20 7.57
CA THR A 104 17.98 -2.37 8.48
C THR A 104 19.31 -2.70 7.78
N GLY A 105 19.52 -2.21 6.55
CA GLY A 105 20.70 -2.48 5.73
C GLY A 105 20.66 -3.79 4.91
N LYS A 106 19.57 -4.56 4.98
CA LYS A 106 19.32 -5.80 4.22
C LYS A 106 18.43 -5.51 3.00
N ASP A 107 18.30 -6.49 2.10
CA ASP A 107 17.38 -6.37 0.95
C ASP A 107 15.98 -6.93 1.24
N GLU A 108 15.74 -7.37 2.47
CA GLU A 108 14.46 -7.84 3.01
C GLU A 108 14.15 -7.05 4.30
N PRO A 109 12.89 -6.64 4.50
CA PRO A 109 12.46 -5.92 5.70
C PRO A 109 12.19 -6.84 6.89
#